data_AF-Q0D2E6-F1
#
_entry.id   AF-Q0D2E6-F1
#
_cell.length_a   1.000
_cell.length_b   1.000
_cell.length_c   1.000
_cell.angle_alpha   90.00
_cell.angle_beta   90.00
_cell.angle_gamma   90.00
#
_symmetry.space_group_name_H-M   'P 1'
#
loop_
_entity.id
_entity.type
_entity.pdbx_description
1 polymer ?
#
loop_
_entity_poly.entity_id
_entity_poly.type
_entity_poly.pdbx_seq_one_letter_code
_entity_poly.pdbx_strand_id
1 'polypeptide(L)'
;MDAATLTYDTLRFADTPDFPETAEPVWVLGRKYSALTEKEQLLNDITSRLWFTYRRNFPAIGGTGPTSDTGWGCMLRCGQMIFAQALLCRHIGRDWRWDKQKSQGEYLNILTAFLDKKDSYYSIHQIAQMGVGEGKCIGQWYGPNTVAQVLRKLAVFDQWSSIAVHIAMDNTVVMDEIRRLCRAGTNESSEAGALCNGYTGVSDPSCSLWKPLVLLIPLRLGLSDINEAYIETLKHCFMVPQSLGVIGGRPNSAHYFIGYVGDELIYLDPHTTQLAVEPSDCCFVEDESFHCQHPPCRMHVSEIDPSIAVGFFCRSQEDFEDWCQQIKKLSLSGGALPMFEVVDQLPLHLSNPDVLNLTPDSSDADRLDRFFDSEDEEFEILSL
;
A
#
# COMPACT_ATOMS: atom_id res chain seq x y z
N MET A 1 27.69 7.51 14.63
CA MET A 1 26.69 8.22 13.83
C MET A 1 27.45 9.20 12.97
N ASP A 2 27.53 8.95 11.67
CA ASP A 2 28.22 9.85 10.74
C ASP A 2 27.35 11.07 10.44
N ALA A 3 27.97 12.23 10.23
CA ALA A 3 27.26 13.48 9.94
C ALA A 3 26.38 13.40 8.67
N ALA A 4 26.72 12.52 7.73
CA ALA A 4 25.97 12.29 6.49
C ALA A 4 24.64 11.54 6.69
N THR A 5 24.42 10.84 7.82
CA THR A 5 23.13 10.17 8.08
C THR A 5 22.06 11.12 8.64
N LEU A 6 22.48 12.23 9.27
CA LEU A 6 21.56 13.24 9.83
C LEU A 6 20.89 14.11 8.76
N THR A 7 21.47 14.23 7.56
CA THR A 7 20.90 15.06 6.47
C THR A 7 19.62 14.47 5.88
N TYR A 8 19.34 13.19 6.15
CA TYR A 8 18.12 12.50 5.71
C TYR A 8 17.01 12.47 6.77
N ASP A 9 17.25 13.02 7.97
CA ASP A 9 16.28 13.17 9.07
C ASP A 9 15.55 14.51 8.91
N THR A 10 14.90 14.72 7.77
CA THR A 10 14.30 16.01 7.40
C THR A 10 13.10 16.35 8.28
N LEU A 11 12.36 15.34 8.74
CA LEU A 11 11.19 15.54 9.61
C LEU A 11 11.56 16.13 10.97
N ARG A 12 12.76 15.81 11.48
CA ARG A 12 13.25 16.35 12.75
C ARG A 12 13.40 17.87 12.75
N PHE A 13 13.59 18.47 11.58
CA PHE A 13 13.76 19.91 11.41
C PHE A 13 12.59 20.56 10.68
N ALA A 14 11.52 19.80 10.39
CA ALA A 14 10.35 20.32 9.72
C ALA A 14 9.51 21.14 10.71
N ASP A 15 9.21 22.39 10.35
CA ASP A 15 8.17 23.16 11.01
C ASP A 15 6.82 22.59 10.58
N THR A 16 6.18 21.78 11.45
CA THR A 16 4.82 21.26 11.19
C THR A 16 3.79 22.22 11.81
N PRO A 17 3.18 23.13 11.03
CA PRO A 17 2.16 24.02 11.57
C PRO A 17 0.94 23.22 12.06
N ASP A 18 0.27 23.76 13.08
CA ASP A 18 -0.98 23.20 13.59
C ASP A 18 -2.00 22.97 12.46
N PHE A 19 -2.86 21.97 12.65
CA PHE A 19 -3.89 21.64 11.68
C PHE A 19 -4.85 22.84 11.48
N PRO A 20 -5.12 23.23 10.21
CA PRO A 20 -5.78 24.50 9.91
C PRO A 20 -7.23 24.49 10.38
N GLU A 21 -7.68 25.63 10.92
CA GLU A 21 -9.10 25.86 11.22
C GLU A 21 -9.79 26.33 9.93
N THR A 22 -10.36 25.38 9.18
CA THR A 22 -11.02 25.64 7.90
C THR A 22 -12.42 25.03 7.86
N ALA A 23 -13.31 25.65 7.08
CA ALA A 23 -14.63 25.11 6.78
C ALA A 23 -14.59 24.00 5.70
N GLU A 24 -13.46 23.85 5.00
CA GLU A 24 -13.26 22.79 4.02
C GLU A 24 -13.31 21.41 4.69
N PRO A 25 -13.93 20.41 4.04
CA PRO A 25 -13.97 19.07 4.58
C PRO A 25 -12.57 18.43 4.54
N VAL A 26 -12.22 17.76 5.62
CA VAL A 26 -10.99 16.97 5.72
C VAL A 26 -11.34 15.53 5.41
N TRP A 27 -10.69 14.93 4.42
CA TRP A 27 -10.86 13.52 4.11
C TRP A 27 -9.63 12.73 4.54
N VAL A 28 -9.83 11.63 5.25
CA VAL A 28 -8.78 10.68 5.63
C VAL A 28 -9.28 9.27 5.35
N LEU A 29 -8.68 8.58 4.37
CA LEU A 29 -8.93 7.17 4.04
C LEU A 29 -10.42 6.79 4.05
N GLY A 30 -11.23 7.47 3.23
CA GLY A 30 -12.67 7.22 3.09
C GLY A 30 -13.57 7.80 4.18
N ARG A 31 -13.01 8.54 5.15
CA ARG A 31 -13.78 9.21 6.22
C ARG A 31 -13.69 10.73 6.07
N LYS A 32 -14.84 11.39 6.19
CA LYS A 32 -14.97 12.85 6.16
C LYS A 32 -15.01 13.39 7.58
N TYR A 33 -14.29 14.47 7.82
CA TYR A 33 -14.22 15.18 9.09
C TYR A 33 -14.38 16.69 8.88
N SER A 34 -14.89 17.37 9.89
CA SER A 34 -14.87 18.83 10.01
C SER A 34 -13.72 19.28 10.91
N ALA A 35 -12.80 20.10 10.39
CA ALA A 35 -11.68 20.63 11.18
C ALA A 35 -12.14 21.53 12.35
N LEU A 36 -13.35 22.10 12.28
CA LEU A 36 -13.90 23.00 13.29
C LEU A 36 -14.59 22.26 14.44
N THR A 37 -15.26 21.13 14.15
CA THR A 37 -16.11 20.43 15.13
C THR A 37 -15.61 19.04 15.51
N GLU A 38 -14.76 18.43 14.67
CA GLU A 38 -14.33 17.02 14.82
C GLU A 38 -12.79 16.90 14.85
N LYS A 39 -12.10 17.95 15.29
CA LYS A 39 -10.63 18.02 15.32
C LYS A 39 -9.99 16.88 16.12
N GLU A 40 -10.56 16.53 17.27
CA GLU A 40 -10.04 15.45 18.12
C GLU A 40 -10.19 14.08 17.44
N GLN A 41 -11.34 13.82 16.82
CA GLN A 41 -11.61 12.57 16.10
C GLN A 41 -10.70 12.43 14.86
N LEU A 42 -10.46 13.54 14.16
CA LEU A 42 -9.55 13.61 13.02
C LEU A 42 -8.12 13.28 13.46
N LEU A 43 -7.59 13.96 14.48
CA LEU A 43 -6.23 13.72 14.98
C LEU A 43 -6.08 12.29 15.51
N ASN A 44 -7.09 11.79 16.24
CA ASN A 44 -7.09 10.42 16.71
C ASN A 44 -7.04 9.41 15.55
N ASP A 45 -7.75 9.64 14.46
CA ASP A 45 -7.70 8.76 13.28
C ASP A 45 -6.32 8.73 12.62
N ILE A 46 -5.69 9.91 12.47
CA ILE A 46 -4.35 10.03 11.88
C ILE A 46 -3.31 9.37 12.78
N THR A 47 -3.29 9.68 14.08
CA THR A 47 -2.36 9.07 15.05
C THR A 47 -2.57 7.57 15.19
N SER A 48 -3.79 7.07 14.96
CA SER A 48 -4.08 5.62 14.97
C SER A 48 -3.45 4.85 13.81
N ARG A 49 -3.00 5.52 12.75
CA ARG A 49 -2.35 4.84 11.63
C ARG A 49 -0.96 4.36 12.06
N LEU A 50 -0.61 3.14 11.64
CA LEU A 50 0.74 2.61 11.85
C LEU A 50 1.73 3.40 11.01
N TRP A 51 2.70 3.99 11.70
CA TRP A 51 3.71 4.88 11.17
C TRP A 51 5.07 4.19 11.21
N PHE A 52 5.64 3.93 10.02
CA PHE A 52 6.97 3.34 9.89
C PHE A 52 7.94 4.39 9.39
N THR A 53 9.06 4.50 10.09
CA THR A 53 10.10 5.49 9.83
C THR A 53 11.43 4.80 9.63
N TYR A 54 12.47 5.55 9.28
CA TYR A 54 13.82 5.00 9.31
C TYR A 54 14.14 4.42 10.67
N ARG A 55 14.82 3.27 10.66
CA ARG A 55 15.28 2.57 11.86
C ARG A 55 16.78 2.35 11.78
N ARG A 56 17.37 2.15 12.95
CA ARG A 56 18.78 1.84 13.10
C ARG A 56 18.99 0.86 14.24
N ASN A 57 20.15 0.19 14.20
CA ASN A 57 20.52 -0.87 15.14
C ASN A 57 19.62 -2.11 15.06
N PHE A 58 18.95 -2.33 13.93
CA PHE A 58 18.35 -3.63 13.65
C PHE A 58 19.44 -4.63 13.18
N PRO A 59 19.19 -5.95 13.26
CA PRO A 59 20.13 -6.97 12.78
C PRO A 59 20.55 -6.75 11.32
N ALA A 60 21.81 -7.00 10.95
CA ALA A 60 22.29 -6.75 9.59
C ALA A 60 21.47 -7.49 8.51
N ILE A 61 20.99 -6.78 7.49
CA ILE A 61 20.25 -7.37 6.37
C ILE A 61 21.16 -8.34 5.62
N GLY A 62 20.73 -9.59 5.42
CA GLY A 62 21.57 -10.63 4.79
C GLY A 62 22.82 -11.03 5.61
N GLY A 63 22.90 -10.64 6.89
CA GLY A 63 24.03 -10.95 7.78
C GLY A 63 25.22 -9.99 7.69
N THR A 64 25.41 -9.31 6.56
CA THR A 64 26.53 -8.37 6.34
C THR A 64 26.11 -7.01 5.75
N GLY A 65 24.84 -6.85 5.40
CA GLY A 65 24.30 -5.63 4.83
C GLY A 65 24.02 -4.54 5.87
N PRO A 66 23.25 -3.50 5.49
CA PRO A 66 22.96 -2.37 6.37
C PRO A 66 22.28 -2.79 7.68
N THR A 67 22.58 -2.06 8.75
CA THR A 67 21.90 -2.10 10.07
C THR A 67 21.05 -0.85 10.32
N SER A 68 20.84 -0.06 9.26
CA SER A 68 19.96 1.10 9.22
C SER A 68 19.48 1.31 7.79
N ASP A 69 18.24 1.76 7.65
CA ASP A 69 17.63 2.12 6.37
C ASP A 69 17.59 3.63 6.11
N THR A 70 18.20 4.42 6.98
CA THR A 70 18.30 5.88 6.85
C THR A 70 18.92 6.26 5.51
N GLY A 71 18.19 7.10 4.77
CA GLY A 71 18.63 7.64 3.49
C GLY A 71 18.32 6.78 2.27
N TRP A 72 17.77 5.57 2.41
CA TRP A 72 17.40 4.74 1.25
C TRP A 72 16.05 4.01 1.38
N GLY A 73 15.60 3.75 2.61
CA GLY A 73 14.40 2.94 2.88
C GLY A 73 13.05 3.66 2.76
N CYS A 74 12.98 4.96 2.42
CA CYS A 74 11.73 5.73 2.62
C CYS A 74 10.53 5.17 1.83
N MET A 75 10.71 4.74 0.58
CA MET A 75 9.62 4.12 -0.18
C MET A 75 9.23 2.76 0.40
N LEU A 76 10.18 1.99 0.94
CA LEU A 76 9.90 0.72 1.60
C LEU A 76 9.06 0.95 2.85
N ARG A 77 9.37 1.99 3.64
CA ARG A 77 8.55 2.42 4.79
C ARG A 77 7.15 2.88 4.39
N CYS A 78 7.02 3.62 3.29
CA CYS A 78 5.70 3.98 2.74
C CYS A 78 4.90 2.74 2.33
N GLY A 79 5.55 1.77 1.69
CA GLY A 79 4.98 0.45 1.40
C GLY A 79 4.52 -0.29 2.66
N GLN A 80 5.32 -0.29 3.72
CA GLN A 80 4.91 -0.86 5.02
C GLN A 80 3.66 -0.16 5.56
N MET A 81 3.58 1.18 5.50
CA MET A 81 2.45 1.94 6.04
C MET A 81 1.14 1.65 5.29
N ILE A 82 1.15 1.70 3.95
CA ILE A 82 -0.06 1.42 3.15
C ILE A 82 -0.51 -0.04 3.32
N PHE A 83 0.42 -0.99 3.41
CA PHE A 83 0.09 -2.40 3.58
C PHE A 83 -0.38 -2.71 5.01
N ALA A 84 0.22 -2.09 6.02
CA ALA A 84 -0.24 -2.19 7.40
C ALA A 84 -1.64 -1.59 7.58
N GLN A 85 -1.97 -0.51 6.87
CA GLN A 85 -3.32 0.02 6.84
C GLN A 85 -4.31 -1.01 6.28
N ALA A 86 -3.94 -1.76 5.24
CA ALA A 86 -4.77 -2.85 4.74
C ALA A 86 -4.94 -3.97 5.77
N LEU A 87 -3.88 -4.35 6.49
CA LEU A 87 -3.97 -5.36 7.56
C LEU A 87 -4.83 -4.89 8.73
N LEU A 88 -4.76 -3.61 9.11
CA LEU A 88 -5.67 -3.02 10.09
C LEU A 88 -7.12 -3.15 9.64
N CYS A 89 -7.44 -2.77 8.40
CA CYS A 89 -8.79 -2.94 7.84
C CYS A 89 -9.23 -4.41 7.77
N ARG A 90 -8.32 -5.32 7.44
CA ARG A 90 -8.57 -6.76 7.30
C ARG A 90 -8.88 -7.45 8.63
N HIS A 91 -8.15 -7.13 9.68
CA HIS A 91 -8.25 -7.86 10.95
C HIS A 91 -9.13 -7.12 11.94
N ILE A 92 -8.94 -5.81 12.11
CA ILE A 92 -9.60 -5.04 13.18
C ILE A 92 -10.68 -4.09 12.65
N GLY A 93 -10.56 -3.64 11.41
CA GLY A 93 -11.51 -2.75 10.73
C GLY A 93 -11.11 -1.26 10.75
N ARG A 94 -11.67 -0.49 9.81
CA ARG A 94 -11.37 0.93 9.57
C ARG A 94 -11.71 1.85 10.77
N ASP A 95 -12.68 1.46 11.59
CA ASP A 95 -13.17 2.22 12.74
C ASP A 95 -12.32 2.06 14.00
N TRP A 96 -11.38 1.12 13.99
CA TRP A 96 -10.42 0.98 15.08
C TRP A 96 -9.57 2.24 15.24
N ARG A 97 -9.29 2.59 16.51
CA ARG A 97 -8.40 3.68 16.92
C ARG A 97 -7.42 3.17 17.96
N TRP A 98 -6.18 3.67 17.90
CA TRP A 98 -5.12 3.31 18.82
C TRP A 98 -5.38 3.89 20.20
N ASP A 99 -5.10 3.09 21.22
CA ASP A 99 -5.17 3.47 22.62
C ASP A 99 -3.92 2.93 23.31
N LYS A 100 -3.04 3.84 23.74
CA LYS A 100 -1.76 3.56 24.40
C LYS A 100 -1.87 2.60 25.58
N GLN A 101 -3.04 2.51 26.21
CA GLN A 101 -3.24 1.64 27.38
C GLN A 101 -3.77 0.23 27.03
N LYS A 102 -4.13 -0.02 25.77
CA LYS A 102 -4.84 -1.25 25.34
C LYS A 102 -4.18 -1.99 24.18
N SER A 103 -2.88 -1.81 23.96
CA SER A 103 -2.13 -2.51 22.91
C SER A 103 -2.08 -4.02 23.15
N GLN A 104 -3.07 -4.75 22.62
CA GLN A 104 -3.22 -6.21 22.76
C GLN A 104 -3.91 -6.82 21.53
N GLY A 105 -3.82 -8.15 21.40
CA GLY A 105 -4.58 -8.93 20.42
C GLY A 105 -4.08 -8.80 18.98
N GLU A 106 -5.02 -8.80 18.02
CA GLU A 106 -4.72 -8.79 16.57
C GLU A 106 -3.85 -7.60 16.16
N TYR A 107 -3.98 -6.45 16.84
CA TYR A 107 -3.14 -5.27 16.61
C TYR A 107 -1.64 -5.57 16.77
N LEU A 108 -1.25 -6.25 17.85
CA LEU A 108 0.16 -6.59 18.08
C LEU A 108 0.66 -7.61 17.06
N ASN A 109 -0.20 -8.52 16.59
CA ASN A 109 0.17 -9.46 15.51
C ASN A 109 0.44 -8.71 14.21
N ILE A 110 -0.37 -7.71 13.87
CA ILE A 110 -0.14 -6.83 12.71
C ILE A 110 1.18 -6.09 12.88
N LEU A 111 1.38 -5.39 13.99
CA LEU A 111 2.61 -4.62 14.24
C LEU A 111 3.85 -5.52 14.17
N THR A 112 3.77 -6.72 14.77
CA THR A 112 4.86 -7.70 14.75
C THR A 112 5.24 -8.12 13.33
N ALA A 113 4.31 -8.13 12.38
CA ALA A 113 4.61 -8.45 10.99
C ALA A 113 5.52 -7.41 10.29
N PHE A 114 5.71 -6.21 10.87
CA PHE A 114 6.51 -5.12 10.29
C PHE A 114 7.77 -4.76 11.07
N LEU A 115 8.02 -5.38 12.22
CA LEU A 115 9.24 -5.14 13.00
C LEU A 115 10.50 -5.39 12.16
N ASP A 116 11.58 -4.68 12.47
CA ASP A 116 12.85 -4.73 11.72
C ASP A 116 13.66 -6.00 12.03
N LYS A 117 13.05 -7.16 11.80
CA LYS A 117 13.62 -8.48 12.03
C LYS A 117 13.26 -9.42 10.90
N LYS A 118 14.19 -10.32 10.55
CA LYS A 118 14.05 -11.22 9.39
C LYS A 118 12.86 -12.18 9.46
N ASP A 119 12.34 -12.48 10.64
CA ASP A 119 11.20 -13.37 10.87
C ASP A 119 9.84 -12.66 10.75
N SER A 120 9.83 -11.33 10.62
CA SER A 120 8.63 -10.55 10.34
C SER A 120 8.36 -10.49 8.83
N TYR A 121 7.14 -10.86 8.42
CA TYR A 121 6.73 -11.01 7.01
C TYR A 121 7.05 -9.81 6.13
N TYR A 122 6.77 -8.60 6.64
CA TYR A 122 6.89 -7.34 5.91
C TYR A 122 7.95 -6.44 6.54
N SER A 123 8.97 -7.02 7.17
CA SER A 123 10.13 -6.30 7.70
C SER A 123 10.91 -5.61 6.58
N ILE A 124 11.69 -4.59 6.95
CA ILE A 124 12.65 -3.96 6.03
C ILE A 124 13.63 -4.98 5.45
N HIS A 125 13.99 -6.03 6.20
CA HIS A 125 14.81 -7.15 5.76
C HIS A 125 14.15 -7.92 4.62
N GLN A 126 12.92 -8.36 4.81
CA GLN A 126 12.19 -9.15 3.82
C GLN A 126 11.89 -8.33 2.58
N ILE A 127 11.50 -7.06 2.72
CA ILE A 127 11.24 -6.17 1.59
C ILE A 127 12.52 -5.93 0.78
N ALA A 128 13.63 -5.56 1.43
CA ALA A 128 14.89 -5.31 0.73
C ALA A 128 15.47 -6.57 0.08
N GLN A 129 15.34 -7.73 0.73
CA GLN A 129 15.83 -9.01 0.20
C GLN A 129 14.97 -9.48 -0.98
N MET A 130 13.65 -9.32 -0.91
CA MET A 130 12.72 -9.69 -1.98
C MET A 130 12.91 -8.82 -3.22
N GLY A 131 13.18 -7.52 -3.06
CA GLY A 131 13.41 -6.64 -4.21
C GLY A 131 14.72 -6.88 -4.96
N VAL A 132 15.64 -7.70 -4.43
CA VAL A 132 16.75 -8.26 -5.24
C VAL A 132 16.20 -9.09 -6.41
N GLY A 133 15.10 -9.81 -6.20
CA GLY A 133 14.38 -10.51 -7.26
C GLY A 133 13.55 -9.61 -8.18
N GLU A 134 13.56 -8.28 -7.96
CA GLU A 134 13.01 -7.25 -8.85
C GLU A 134 14.14 -6.40 -9.47
N GLY A 135 15.39 -6.89 -9.45
CA GLY A 135 16.55 -6.19 -9.98
C GLY A 135 17.06 -5.02 -9.12
N LYS A 136 16.57 -4.85 -7.89
CA LYS A 136 17.03 -3.77 -6.98
C LYS A 136 18.02 -4.27 -5.94
N CYS A 137 19.19 -3.64 -5.87
CA CYS A 137 20.16 -3.94 -4.83
C CYS A 137 19.68 -3.48 -3.45
N ILE A 138 20.12 -4.17 -2.39
CA ILE A 138 19.90 -3.71 -1.01
C ILE A 138 20.58 -2.35 -0.83
N GLY A 139 19.85 -1.37 -0.31
CA GLY A 139 20.33 0.02 -0.21
C GLY A 139 19.90 0.93 -1.37
N GLN A 140 19.30 0.39 -2.42
CA GLN A 140 18.77 1.18 -3.54
C GLN A 140 17.35 1.69 -3.21
N TRP A 141 17.03 2.91 -3.66
CA TRP A 141 15.69 3.46 -3.57
C TRP A 141 14.72 2.76 -4.55
N TYR A 142 13.47 2.59 -4.14
CA TYR A 142 12.41 1.93 -4.93
C TYR A 142 11.39 2.96 -5.40
N GLY A 143 10.84 2.74 -6.61
CA GLY A 143 9.61 3.41 -7.02
C GLY A 143 8.36 2.74 -6.45
N PRO A 144 7.18 3.39 -6.55
CA PRO A 144 5.91 2.84 -6.06
C PRO A 144 5.55 1.47 -6.64
N ASN A 145 5.79 1.24 -7.94
CA ASN A 145 5.54 -0.06 -8.57
C ASN A 145 6.41 -1.16 -7.94
N THR A 146 7.72 -0.94 -7.82
CA THR A 146 8.64 -1.97 -7.29
C THR A 146 8.26 -2.40 -5.87
N VAL A 147 7.94 -1.45 -4.98
CA VAL A 147 7.51 -1.83 -3.61
C VAL A 147 6.17 -2.56 -3.62
N ALA A 148 5.24 -2.21 -4.50
CA ALA A 148 3.98 -2.94 -4.67
C ALA A 148 4.23 -4.40 -5.10
N GLN A 149 5.10 -4.63 -6.09
CA GLN A 149 5.46 -5.97 -6.57
C GLN A 149 6.08 -6.83 -5.46
N VAL A 150 6.99 -6.23 -4.68
CA VAL A 150 7.59 -6.88 -3.51
C VAL A 150 6.54 -7.26 -2.47
N LEU A 151 5.62 -6.36 -2.12
CA LEU A 151 4.55 -6.64 -1.15
C LEU A 151 3.63 -7.76 -1.64
N ARG A 152 3.31 -7.79 -2.94
CA ARG A 152 2.56 -8.91 -3.55
C ARG A 152 3.27 -10.25 -3.35
N LYS A 153 4.58 -10.32 -3.58
CA LYS A 153 5.38 -11.54 -3.39
C LYS A 153 5.44 -11.95 -1.91
N LEU A 154 5.61 -11.00 -1.00
CA LEU A 154 5.67 -11.27 0.45
C LEU A 154 4.34 -11.74 1.03
N ALA A 155 3.22 -11.21 0.54
CA ALA A 155 1.88 -11.56 1.02
C ALA A 155 1.54 -13.05 0.83
N VAL A 156 2.20 -13.75 -0.10
CA VAL A 156 2.05 -15.20 -0.32
C VAL A 156 2.42 -16.01 0.93
N PHE A 157 3.37 -15.52 1.74
CA PHE A 157 3.83 -16.21 2.94
C PHE A 157 2.96 -15.94 4.18
N ASP A 158 2.12 -14.90 4.14
CA ASP A 158 1.21 -14.53 5.23
C ASP A 158 -0.11 -15.29 5.14
N GLN A 159 -0.08 -16.54 5.59
CA GLN A 159 -1.26 -17.42 5.62
C GLN A 159 -2.34 -16.93 6.60
N TRP A 160 -1.95 -16.15 7.62
CA TRP A 160 -2.89 -15.63 8.62
C TRP A 160 -3.82 -14.58 8.01
N SER A 161 -3.26 -13.63 7.26
CA SER A 161 -4.06 -12.60 6.58
C SER A 161 -4.79 -13.16 5.37
N SER A 162 -4.14 -14.07 4.62
CA SER A 162 -4.67 -14.72 3.40
C SER A 162 -5.25 -13.70 2.41
N ILE A 163 -4.46 -12.68 2.10
CA ILE A 163 -4.85 -11.55 1.24
C ILE A 163 -4.47 -11.82 -0.21
N ALA A 164 -5.36 -11.46 -1.12
CA ALA A 164 -5.06 -11.34 -2.54
C ALA A 164 -4.49 -9.94 -2.82
N VAL A 165 -3.29 -9.86 -3.39
CA VAL A 165 -2.69 -8.59 -3.80
C VAL A 165 -2.68 -8.51 -5.32
N HIS A 166 -3.45 -7.58 -5.89
CA HIS A 166 -3.48 -7.31 -7.32
C HIS A 166 -2.81 -5.97 -7.60
N ILE A 167 -1.96 -5.93 -8.63
CA ILE A 167 -1.28 -4.72 -9.08
C ILE A 167 -1.77 -4.48 -10.51
N ALA A 168 -2.60 -3.46 -10.69
CA ALA A 168 -3.16 -3.12 -11.99
C ALA A 168 -2.15 -2.28 -12.77
N MET A 169 -1.67 -2.84 -13.87
CA MET A 169 -0.72 -2.17 -14.78
C MET A 169 -1.49 -1.47 -15.91
N ASP A 170 -0.79 -0.71 -16.74
CA ASP A 170 -1.32 -0.08 -17.96
C ASP A 170 -2.56 0.79 -17.71
N ASN A 171 -2.61 1.42 -16.53
CA ASN A 171 -3.72 2.25 -16.07
C ASN A 171 -5.10 1.55 -16.21
N THR A 172 -5.15 0.21 -16.17
CA THR A 172 -6.35 -0.57 -16.46
C THR A 172 -6.60 -1.62 -15.38
N VAL A 173 -7.79 -1.59 -14.80
CA VAL A 173 -8.24 -2.57 -13.80
C VAL A 173 -9.20 -3.55 -14.47
N VAL A 174 -8.75 -4.80 -14.64
CA VAL A 174 -9.55 -5.87 -15.25
C VAL A 174 -10.32 -6.64 -14.18
N MET A 175 -11.64 -6.44 -14.13
CA MET A 175 -12.49 -7.00 -13.08
C MET A 175 -12.47 -8.53 -13.04
N ASP A 176 -12.45 -9.20 -14.20
CA ASP A 176 -12.42 -10.67 -14.26
C ASP A 176 -11.14 -11.28 -13.72
N GLU A 177 -9.99 -10.61 -13.86
CA GLU A 177 -8.72 -11.06 -13.29
C GLU A 177 -8.76 -11.00 -11.76
N ILE A 178 -9.28 -9.89 -11.22
CA ILE A 178 -9.46 -9.72 -9.77
C ILE A 178 -10.42 -10.77 -9.22
N ARG A 179 -11.57 -10.98 -9.88
CA ARG A 179 -12.53 -12.02 -9.48
C ARG A 179 -11.88 -13.40 -9.47
N ARG A 180 -11.05 -13.72 -10.46
CA ARG A 180 -10.32 -15.00 -10.52
C ARG A 180 -9.31 -15.10 -9.38
N LEU A 181 -8.49 -14.07 -9.15
CA LEU A 181 -7.49 -14.02 -8.09
C LEU A 181 -8.11 -14.22 -6.71
N CYS A 182 -9.20 -13.51 -6.41
CA CYS A 182 -9.86 -13.58 -5.11
C CYS A 182 -10.62 -14.88 -4.88
N ARG A 183 -11.01 -15.62 -5.95
CA ARG A 183 -11.69 -16.93 -5.85
C ARG A 183 -10.74 -18.13 -5.96
N ALA A 184 -9.54 -17.98 -6.52
CA ALA A 184 -8.63 -19.09 -6.85
C ALA A 184 -8.18 -19.95 -5.64
N GLY A 185 -8.38 -19.50 -4.40
CA GLY A 185 -8.04 -20.25 -3.19
C GLY A 185 -8.95 -21.43 -2.84
N THR A 186 -10.06 -21.67 -3.56
CA THR A 186 -11.03 -22.71 -3.20
C THR A 186 -10.82 -24.06 -3.89
N ASN A 187 -9.97 -24.14 -4.92
CA ASN A 187 -9.97 -25.31 -5.83
C ASN A 187 -8.78 -26.27 -5.71
N GLU A 188 -7.75 -25.99 -4.90
CA GLU A 188 -6.54 -26.84 -4.81
C GLU A 188 -6.51 -27.81 -3.62
N SER A 189 -7.56 -27.90 -2.80
CA SER A 189 -7.62 -28.79 -1.63
C SER A 189 -8.70 -29.88 -1.69
N SER A 190 -9.17 -30.26 -2.89
CA SER A 190 -10.21 -31.30 -3.07
C SER A 190 -9.77 -32.58 -3.80
N GLU A 191 -8.46 -32.89 -3.89
CA GLU A 191 -8.00 -34.17 -4.47
C GLU A 191 -7.10 -35.04 -3.55
N ALA A 192 -7.10 -34.81 -2.25
CA ALA A 192 -6.47 -35.72 -1.30
C ALA A 192 -7.32 -35.95 -0.04
N GLY A 193 -8.22 -36.93 -0.11
CA GLY A 193 -8.75 -37.62 1.08
C GLY A 193 -10.23 -37.40 1.42
N ALA A 194 -11.16 -37.83 0.55
CA ALA A 194 -12.56 -38.03 0.93
C ALA A 194 -12.98 -39.49 0.71
N LEU A 195 -12.52 -40.36 1.61
CA LEU A 195 -13.12 -41.67 1.86
C LEU A 195 -13.63 -41.71 3.30
N CYS A 196 -14.79 -41.08 3.56
CA CYS A 196 -15.83 -41.61 4.47
C CYS A 196 -17.03 -40.66 4.65
N ASN A 197 -18.19 -41.29 4.71
CA ASN A 197 -19.51 -40.84 5.18
C ASN A 197 -20.41 -40.03 4.23
N GLY A 198 -21.36 -40.78 3.64
CA GLY A 198 -22.46 -40.31 2.82
C GLY A 198 -23.48 -39.45 3.57
N TYR A 199 -23.27 -38.14 3.51
CA TYR A 199 -24.34 -37.15 3.52
C TYR A 199 -24.18 -36.30 2.27
N THR A 200 -25.08 -36.48 1.30
CA THR A 200 -25.22 -35.59 0.14
C THR A 200 -25.84 -34.28 0.60
N GLY A 201 -25.03 -33.41 1.21
CA GLY A 201 -25.32 -31.98 1.26
C GLY A 201 -25.02 -31.44 -0.13
N VAL A 202 -26.04 -30.93 -0.82
CA VAL A 202 -25.88 -30.15 -2.05
C VAL A 202 -25.01 -28.94 -1.67
N SER A 203 -23.71 -29.00 -1.96
CA SER A 203 -22.84 -27.83 -1.90
C SER A 203 -23.33 -26.89 -3.01
N ASP A 204 -24.09 -25.88 -2.61
CA ASP A 204 -24.50 -24.80 -3.47
C ASP A 204 -23.24 -24.17 -4.11
N PRO A 205 -23.11 -24.13 -5.45
CA PRO A 205 -21.96 -23.51 -6.12
C PRO A 205 -21.85 -21.99 -5.88
N SER A 206 -22.81 -21.40 -5.16
CA SER A 206 -23.00 -19.95 -5.03
C SER A 206 -22.00 -19.23 -4.10
N CYS A 207 -21.23 -19.94 -3.27
CA CYS A 207 -20.43 -19.30 -2.22
C CYS A 207 -18.95 -19.72 -2.25
N SER A 208 -18.24 -19.36 -3.32
CA SER A 208 -16.77 -19.38 -3.30
C SER A 208 -16.27 -18.33 -2.31
N LEU A 209 -15.41 -18.74 -1.36
CA LEU A 209 -14.83 -17.84 -0.36
C LEU A 209 -13.97 -16.75 -1.05
N TRP A 210 -14.35 -15.47 -0.90
CA TRP A 210 -13.58 -14.34 -1.43
C TRP A 210 -12.37 -14.03 -0.53
N LYS A 211 -11.15 -14.09 -1.09
CA LYS A 211 -9.96 -13.58 -0.41
C LYS A 211 -9.99 -12.04 -0.39
N PRO A 212 -9.84 -11.40 0.79
CA PRO A 212 -9.74 -9.95 0.90
C PRO A 212 -8.67 -9.40 -0.03
N LEU A 213 -9.02 -8.36 -0.78
CA LEU A 213 -8.23 -7.80 -1.86
C LEU A 213 -7.50 -6.55 -1.38
N VAL A 214 -6.20 -6.49 -1.65
CA VAL A 214 -5.42 -5.26 -1.73
C VAL A 214 -5.16 -4.98 -3.20
N LEU A 215 -5.76 -3.91 -3.71
CA LEU A 215 -5.59 -3.43 -5.08
C LEU A 215 -4.61 -2.25 -5.04
N LEU A 216 -3.50 -2.36 -5.75
CA LEU A 216 -2.53 -1.28 -5.94
C LEU A 216 -2.50 -0.89 -7.43
N ILE A 217 -2.53 0.40 -7.71
CA ILE A 217 -2.53 0.93 -9.08
C ILE A 217 -1.36 1.92 -9.19
N PRO A 218 -0.19 1.46 -9.67
CA PRO A 218 0.92 2.35 -10.00
C PRO A 218 0.54 3.26 -11.16
N LEU A 219 0.82 4.56 -11.03
CA LEU A 219 0.42 5.58 -12.00
C LEU A 219 1.55 6.59 -12.21
N ARG A 220 1.56 7.19 -13.41
CA ARG A 220 2.37 8.37 -13.73
C ARG A 220 1.46 9.50 -14.20
N LEU A 221 1.21 10.48 -13.32
CA LEU A 221 0.21 11.53 -13.53
C LEU A 221 0.75 12.79 -14.24
N GLY A 222 1.94 12.71 -14.84
CA GLY A 222 2.62 13.82 -15.50
C GLY A 222 4.10 13.52 -15.73
N LEU A 223 4.79 14.45 -16.40
CA LEU A 223 6.21 14.30 -16.74
C LEU A 223 7.12 14.72 -15.59
N SER A 224 6.88 15.91 -15.02
CA SER A 224 7.66 16.46 -13.91
C SER A 224 6.75 16.83 -12.75
N ASP A 225 5.61 17.44 -13.06
CA ASP A 225 4.56 17.80 -12.11
C ASP A 225 3.28 17.07 -12.48
N ILE A 226 2.39 16.90 -11.50
CA ILE A 226 1.05 16.35 -11.72
C ILE A 226 0.22 17.27 -12.64
N ASN A 227 -0.47 16.68 -13.62
CA ASN A 227 -1.44 17.42 -14.43
C ASN A 227 -2.69 17.75 -13.58
N GLU A 228 -3.06 19.04 -13.54
CA GLU A 228 -4.20 19.54 -12.76
C GLU A 228 -5.52 18.80 -13.07
N ALA A 229 -5.67 18.29 -14.29
CA ALA A 229 -6.86 17.53 -14.70
C ALA A 229 -7.07 16.24 -13.89
N TYR A 230 -6.04 15.72 -13.23
CA TYR A 230 -6.10 14.52 -12.38
C TYR A 230 -6.33 14.83 -10.89
N ILE A 231 -6.19 16.09 -10.45
CA ILE A 231 -6.27 16.46 -9.03
C ILE A 231 -7.62 16.05 -8.42
N GLU A 232 -8.73 16.33 -9.11
CA GLU A 232 -10.06 15.99 -8.61
C GLU A 232 -10.30 14.48 -8.57
N THR A 233 -9.78 13.72 -9.55
CA THR A 233 -9.83 12.25 -9.55
C THR A 233 -8.98 11.67 -8.42
N LEU A 234 -7.81 12.25 -8.15
CA LEU A 234 -6.95 11.88 -7.04
C LEU A 234 -7.62 12.14 -5.68
N LYS A 235 -8.22 13.32 -5.49
CA LYS A 235 -9.01 13.65 -4.28
C LYS A 235 -10.11 12.61 -4.03
N HIS A 236 -10.83 12.20 -5.07
CA HIS A 236 -11.87 11.19 -4.92
C HIS A 236 -11.33 9.80 -4.52
N CYS A 237 -10.10 9.45 -4.89
CA CYS A 237 -9.48 8.21 -4.42
C CYS A 237 -9.31 8.17 -2.89
N PHE A 238 -9.25 9.32 -2.22
CA PHE A 238 -9.27 9.42 -0.75
C PHE A 238 -10.69 9.40 -0.13
N MET A 239 -11.73 9.59 -0.95
CA MET A 239 -13.11 9.71 -0.48
C MET A 239 -13.85 8.37 -0.41
N VAL A 240 -13.43 7.38 -1.20
CA VAL A 240 -14.09 6.07 -1.23
C VAL A 240 -13.81 5.26 0.07
N PRO A 241 -14.78 4.49 0.59
CA PRO A 241 -14.60 3.69 1.82
C PRO A 241 -13.44 2.70 1.78
N GLN A 242 -13.11 2.20 0.58
CA GLN A 242 -12.04 1.24 0.31
C GLN A 242 -10.65 1.90 0.30
N SER A 243 -10.54 3.22 0.41
CA SER A 243 -9.27 3.94 0.25
C SER A 243 -8.21 3.47 1.25
N LEU A 244 -7.06 3.04 0.73
CA LEU A 244 -5.82 2.89 1.48
C LEU A 244 -4.90 4.09 1.33
N GLY A 245 -5.30 5.13 0.59
CA GLY A 245 -4.45 6.28 0.31
C GLY A 245 -3.47 6.03 -0.82
N VAL A 246 -2.37 6.77 -0.83
CA VAL A 246 -1.41 6.84 -1.93
C VAL A 246 0.01 6.84 -1.39
N ILE A 247 0.90 6.07 -2.02
CA ILE A 247 2.35 6.19 -1.80
C ILE A 247 3.00 6.83 -3.01
N GLY A 248 3.98 7.69 -2.80
CA GLY A 248 4.64 8.39 -3.89
C GLY A 248 5.76 9.28 -3.40
N GLY A 249 6.36 10.02 -4.32
CA GLY A 249 7.42 10.99 -4.03
C GLY A 249 8.70 10.73 -4.82
N ARG A 250 9.60 11.72 -4.75
CA ARG A 250 10.89 11.69 -5.43
C ARG A 250 11.84 10.70 -4.77
N PRO A 251 12.95 10.31 -5.46
CA PRO A 251 14.03 9.60 -4.83
C PRO A 251 14.43 10.21 -3.49
N ASN A 252 14.46 9.37 -2.45
CA ASN A 252 14.80 9.74 -1.06
C ASN A 252 13.83 10.73 -0.38
N SER A 253 12.66 11.01 -0.96
CA SER A 253 11.59 11.87 -0.42
C SER A 253 10.22 11.26 -0.66
N ALA A 254 10.02 10.04 -0.16
CA ALA A 254 8.77 9.29 -0.31
C ALA A 254 7.83 9.54 0.87
N HIS A 255 6.53 9.66 0.59
CA HIS A 255 5.50 9.92 1.59
C HIS A 255 4.31 8.97 1.42
N TYR A 256 3.60 8.71 2.52
CA TYR A 256 2.33 8.00 2.50
C TYR A 256 1.18 8.99 2.72
N PHE A 257 0.52 9.36 1.64
CA PHE A 257 -0.64 10.25 1.64
C PHE A 257 -1.88 9.49 2.09
N ILE A 258 -2.54 10.00 3.12
CA ILE A 258 -3.70 9.36 3.76
C ILE A 258 -5.00 10.14 3.52
N GLY A 259 -4.91 11.34 2.97
CA GLY A 259 -6.05 12.23 2.90
C GLY A 259 -5.74 13.59 2.27
N TYR A 260 -6.70 14.49 2.33
CA TYR A 260 -6.54 15.87 1.86
C TYR A 260 -7.48 16.84 2.60
N VAL A 261 -7.15 18.13 2.52
CA VAL A 261 -7.99 19.26 2.94
C VAL A 261 -7.76 20.42 1.98
N GLY A 262 -8.82 20.92 1.35
CA GLY A 262 -8.69 21.91 0.26
C GLY A 262 -7.80 21.36 -0.86
N ASP A 263 -6.68 22.05 -1.12
CA ASP A 263 -5.66 21.65 -2.11
C ASP A 263 -4.38 21.10 -1.48
N GLU A 264 -4.39 20.80 -0.18
CA GLU A 264 -3.27 20.18 0.52
C GLU A 264 -3.53 18.69 0.76
N LEU A 265 -2.55 17.85 0.46
CA LEU A 265 -2.56 16.45 0.84
C LEU A 265 -2.00 16.28 2.26
N ILE A 266 -2.60 15.37 3.01
CA ILE A 266 -2.18 14.98 4.37
C ILE A 266 -1.40 13.68 4.28
N TYR A 267 -0.22 13.63 4.88
CA TYR A 267 0.66 12.46 4.78
C TYR A 267 1.39 12.10 6.08
N LEU A 268 1.86 10.85 6.12
CA LEU A 268 2.82 10.35 7.10
C LEU A 268 4.21 10.30 6.48
N ASP A 269 5.18 10.86 7.21
CA ASP A 269 6.54 11.05 6.73
C ASP A 269 7.50 10.05 7.39
N PRO A 270 8.22 9.20 6.63
CA PRO A 270 9.14 8.22 7.18
C PRO A 270 10.55 8.78 7.53
N HIS A 271 10.86 10.04 7.21
CA HIS A 271 12.19 10.64 7.27
C HIS A 271 12.58 11.09 8.68
N THR A 272 12.41 10.20 9.65
CA THR A 272 13.06 10.32 10.95
C THR A 272 13.66 9.01 11.41
N THR A 273 14.87 9.05 11.99
CA THR A 273 15.59 7.82 12.34
C THR A 273 15.38 7.46 13.81
N GLN A 274 14.57 6.43 14.05
CA GLN A 274 14.29 5.89 15.37
C GLN A 274 15.12 4.62 15.65
N LEU A 275 15.24 4.22 16.92
CA LEU A 275 15.90 2.94 17.25
C LEU A 275 14.98 1.77 16.89
N ALA A 276 15.53 0.67 16.39
CA ALA A 276 14.78 -0.57 16.21
C ALA A 276 14.17 -1.03 17.55
N VAL A 277 12.91 -1.47 17.53
CA VAL A 277 12.20 -1.96 18.72
C VAL A 277 12.33 -3.48 18.77
N GLU A 278 12.92 -3.98 19.86
CA GLU A 278 12.99 -5.41 20.15
C GLU A 278 11.79 -5.81 21.02
N PRO A 279 11.03 -6.86 20.66
CA PRO A 279 9.98 -7.39 21.52
C PRO A 279 10.57 -7.83 22.86
N SER A 280 9.95 -7.45 23.97
CA SER A 280 10.30 -8.00 25.27
C SER A 280 9.79 -9.45 25.40
N ASP A 281 10.42 -10.26 26.27
CA ASP A 281 10.09 -11.68 26.51
C ASP A 281 8.61 -11.95 26.86
N CYS A 282 7.84 -10.91 27.20
CA CYS A 282 6.45 -10.99 27.66
C CYS A 282 5.41 -10.65 26.57
N CYS A 283 5.74 -10.74 25.28
CA CYS A 283 4.86 -10.35 24.16
C CYS A 283 4.45 -8.87 24.18
N PHE A 284 5.16 -8.03 24.93
CA PHE A 284 4.96 -6.59 24.95
C PHE A 284 5.93 -5.92 23.98
N VAL A 285 5.38 -5.08 23.11
CA VAL A 285 6.12 -4.26 22.14
C VAL A 285 5.82 -2.81 22.49
N GLU A 286 6.86 -2.01 22.73
CA GLU A 286 6.72 -0.56 22.89
C GLU A 286 6.30 0.07 21.55
N ASP A 287 5.00 0.35 21.43
CA ASP A 287 4.38 0.70 20.14
C ASP A 287 4.28 2.20 19.88
N GLU A 288 4.58 3.06 20.88
CA GLU A 288 4.46 4.52 20.78
C GLU A 288 5.22 5.10 19.58
N SER A 289 6.39 4.51 19.25
CA SER A 289 7.23 4.92 18.12
C SER A 289 6.63 4.61 16.74
N PHE A 290 5.56 3.81 16.70
CA PHE A 290 4.82 3.44 15.48
C PHE A 290 3.53 4.23 15.33
N HIS A 291 3.33 5.27 16.13
CA HIS A 291 2.17 6.16 16.03
C HIS A 291 2.64 7.62 15.94
N CYS A 292 2.26 8.31 14.87
CA CYS A 292 2.64 9.69 14.63
C CYS A 292 1.87 10.62 15.58
N GLN A 293 2.57 11.18 16.58
CA GLN A 293 1.99 12.05 17.61
C GLN A 293 2.23 13.55 17.36
N HIS A 294 2.99 13.92 16.33
CA HIS A 294 3.15 15.31 15.93
C HIS A 294 1.99 15.75 15.01
N PRO A 295 1.80 17.07 14.79
CA PRO A 295 0.80 17.56 13.85
C PRO A 295 0.93 16.90 12.47
N PRO A 296 -0.19 16.56 11.80
CA PRO A 296 -0.15 15.92 10.49
C PRO A 296 0.58 16.78 9.46
N CYS A 297 1.50 16.16 8.72
CA CYS A 297 2.23 16.83 7.66
C CYS A 297 1.30 17.11 6.48
N ARG A 298 1.49 18.27 5.85
CA ARG A 298 0.70 18.74 4.71
C ARG A 298 1.61 19.29 3.63
N MET A 299 1.20 19.15 2.37
CA MET A 299 1.84 19.77 1.22
C MET A 299 0.82 20.03 0.12
N HIS A 300 1.06 21.04 -0.71
CA HIS A 300 0.16 21.33 -1.83
C HIS A 300 0.13 20.17 -2.82
N VAL A 301 -1.04 19.85 -3.36
CA VAL A 301 -1.23 18.72 -4.29
C VAL A 301 -0.34 18.84 -5.53
N SER A 302 -0.04 20.06 -5.98
CA SER A 302 0.86 20.30 -7.12
C SER A 302 2.34 20.01 -6.83
N GLU A 303 2.74 19.86 -5.57
CA GLU A 303 4.14 19.59 -5.19
C GLU A 303 4.50 18.10 -5.22
N ILE A 304 3.51 17.22 -5.37
CA ILE A 304 3.75 15.77 -5.38
C ILE A 304 4.46 15.34 -6.66
N ASP A 305 5.33 14.34 -6.53
CA ASP A 305 5.89 13.68 -7.70
C ASP A 305 4.77 12.94 -8.47
N PRO A 306 4.75 12.99 -9.81
CA PRO A 306 3.72 12.33 -10.59
C PRO A 306 3.80 10.80 -10.56
N SER A 307 4.90 10.19 -10.09
CA SER A 307 4.99 8.73 -9.87
C SER A 307 4.41 8.35 -8.52
N ILE A 308 3.25 7.68 -8.55
CA ILE A 308 2.52 7.25 -7.36
C ILE A 308 2.03 5.81 -7.48
N ALA A 309 1.55 5.24 -6.38
CA ALA A 309 0.67 4.07 -6.40
C ALA A 309 -0.52 4.33 -5.46
N VAL A 310 -1.73 4.24 -6.02
CA VAL A 310 -2.99 4.38 -5.28
C VAL A 310 -3.42 3.01 -4.77
N GLY A 311 -3.87 2.93 -3.52
CA GLY A 311 -4.29 1.67 -2.90
C GLY A 311 -5.76 1.63 -2.51
N PHE A 312 -6.37 0.46 -2.67
CA PHE A 312 -7.73 0.15 -2.21
C PHE A 312 -7.80 -1.21 -1.53
N PHE A 313 -8.64 -1.33 -0.51
CA PHE A 313 -8.91 -2.58 0.20
C PHE A 313 -10.38 -2.98 0.09
N CYS A 314 -10.64 -4.16 -0.46
CA CYS A 314 -11.98 -4.72 -0.59
C CYS A 314 -12.04 -6.03 0.21
N ARG A 315 -12.73 -6.02 1.35
CA ARG A 315 -12.79 -7.18 2.25
C ARG A 315 -13.60 -8.32 1.63
N SER A 316 -14.67 -7.96 0.94
CA SER A 316 -15.62 -8.87 0.29
C SER A 316 -15.75 -8.55 -1.20
N GLN A 317 -16.43 -9.44 -1.92
CA GLN A 317 -16.80 -9.18 -3.31
C GLN A 317 -17.74 -7.97 -3.42
N GLU A 318 -18.65 -7.78 -2.46
CA GLU A 318 -19.58 -6.63 -2.44
C GLU A 318 -18.81 -5.30 -2.31
N ASP A 319 -17.76 -5.26 -1.46
CA ASP A 319 -16.91 -4.07 -1.34
C ASP A 319 -16.19 -3.75 -2.66
N PHE A 320 -15.77 -4.78 -3.41
CA PHE A 320 -15.12 -4.61 -4.71
C PHE A 320 -16.10 -4.13 -5.79
N GLU A 321 -17.33 -4.65 -5.79
CA GLU A 321 -18.39 -4.20 -6.70
C GLU A 321 -18.82 -2.77 -6.41
N ASP A 322 -18.95 -2.40 -5.13
CA ASP A 322 -19.20 -1.02 -4.70
C ASP A 322 -18.06 -0.08 -5.15
N TRP A 323 -16.81 -0.47 -4.94
CA TRP A 323 -15.65 0.29 -5.42
C TRP A 323 -15.71 0.50 -6.95
N CYS A 324 -15.98 -0.55 -7.72
CA CYS A 324 -16.12 -0.45 -9.17
C CYS A 324 -17.22 0.53 -9.59
N GLN A 325 -18.37 0.52 -8.90
CA GLN A 325 -19.47 1.45 -9.15
C GLN A 325 -19.07 2.89 -8.85
N GLN A 326 -18.39 3.14 -7.73
CA GLN A 326 -17.93 4.47 -7.35
C GLN A 326 -16.91 5.03 -8.35
N ILE A 327 -15.93 4.22 -8.80
CA ILE A 327 -14.94 4.64 -9.79
C ILE A 327 -15.58 4.86 -11.17
N LYS A 328 -16.45 3.97 -11.64
CA LYS A 328 -17.15 4.16 -12.94
C LYS A 328 -18.01 5.43 -12.94
N LYS A 329 -18.60 5.79 -11.80
CA LYS A 329 -19.35 7.05 -11.65
C LYS A 329 -18.48 8.28 -11.82
N LEU A 330 -17.21 8.23 -11.37
CA LEU A 330 -16.27 9.34 -11.52
C LEU A 330 -15.92 9.61 -12.98
N SER A 331 -15.66 8.54 -13.74
CA SER A 331 -15.33 8.63 -15.17
C SER A 331 -16.45 9.29 -15.99
N LEU A 332 -17.68 9.32 -15.46
CA LEU A 332 -18.86 9.92 -16.10
C LEU A 332 -19.14 11.37 -15.67
N SER A 333 -18.58 11.83 -14.54
CA SER A 333 -18.74 13.21 -14.09
C SER A 333 -17.86 14.16 -14.91
N GLY A 334 -18.50 14.96 -15.77
CA GLY A 334 -17.80 15.95 -16.59
C GLY A 334 -17.06 16.99 -15.73
N GLY A 335 -15.73 16.97 -15.79
CA GLY A 335 -14.88 17.91 -15.05
C GLY A 335 -13.52 17.34 -14.64
N ALA A 336 -13.36 16.02 -14.58
CA ALA A 336 -12.10 15.37 -14.21
C ALA A 336 -11.71 14.29 -15.24
N LEU A 337 -10.41 14.14 -15.51
CA LEU A 337 -9.91 13.06 -16.36
C LEU A 337 -9.69 11.80 -15.50
N PRO A 338 -10.11 10.60 -15.98
CA PRO A 338 -9.82 9.36 -15.26
C PRO A 338 -8.32 9.11 -15.24
N MET A 339 -7.79 8.71 -14.07
CA MET A 339 -6.39 8.29 -13.94
C MET A 339 -6.16 6.83 -14.39
N PHE A 340 -7.23 6.03 -14.36
CA PHE A 340 -7.24 4.64 -14.77
C PHE A 340 -8.65 4.23 -15.20
N GLU A 341 -8.75 3.17 -15.99
CA GLU A 341 -10.01 2.62 -16.47
C GLU A 341 -10.37 1.33 -15.74
N VAL A 342 -11.68 1.05 -15.60
CA VAL A 342 -12.19 -0.19 -15.02
C VAL A 342 -12.99 -0.93 -16.07
N VAL A 343 -12.46 -2.06 -16.53
CA VAL A 343 -13.03 -2.87 -17.61
C VAL A 343 -13.43 -4.25 -17.09
N ASP A 344 -14.49 -4.84 -17.65
CA ASP A 344 -14.91 -6.19 -17.27
C ASP A 344 -13.89 -7.24 -17.74
N GLN A 345 -13.45 -7.13 -19.00
CA GLN A 345 -12.48 -8.00 -19.65
C GLN A 345 -11.47 -7.18 -20.44
N LEU A 346 -10.24 -7.68 -20.56
CA LEU A 346 -9.23 -7.08 -21.42
C LEU A 346 -9.71 -7.11 -22.88
N PRO A 347 -9.57 -6.02 -23.65
CA PRO A 347 -9.89 -6.04 -25.07
C PRO A 347 -9.10 -7.14 -25.80
N LEU A 348 -9.78 -7.88 -26.68
CA LEU A 348 -9.22 -9.05 -27.40
C LEU A 348 -7.93 -8.76 -28.20
N HIS A 349 -7.64 -7.49 -28.52
CA HIS A 349 -6.42 -7.09 -29.25
C HIS A 349 -5.18 -6.93 -28.35
N LEU A 350 -5.38 -6.74 -27.04
CA LEU A 350 -4.32 -6.74 -26.01
C LEU A 350 -4.19 -8.12 -25.34
N SER A 351 -5.20 -8.97 -25.52
CA SER A 351 -5.23 -10.34 -25.03
C SER A 351 -4.36 -11.22 -25.93
N ASN A 352 -3.04 -11.22 -25.76
CA ASN A 352 -2.20 -12.16 -26.50
C ASN A 352 -2.34 -13.57 -25.85
N PRO A 353 -2.97 -14.56 -26.52
CA PRO A 353 -3.32 -15.83 -25.88
C PRO A 353 -2.11 -16.71 -25.54
N ASP A 354 -0.93 -16.40 -26.07
CA ASP A 354 0.31 -17.16 -25.80
C ASP A 354 0.95 -16.83 -24.43
N VAL A 355 0.51 -15.78 -23.73
CA VAL A 355 1.07 -15.37 -22.42
C VAL A 355 0.32 -16.01 -21.24
N LEU A 356 -0.92 -16.46 -21.44
CA LEU A 356 -1.80 -16.94 -20.35
C LEU A 356 -1.67 -18.43 -20.02
N ASN A 357 -0.85 -19.19 -20.76
CA ASN A 357 -0.72 -20.65 -20.60
C ASN A 357 0.69 -21.14 -20.23
N LEU A 358 1.61 -20.27 -19.81
CA LEU A 358 2.93 -20.69 -19.36
C LEU A 358 2.94 -20.83 -17.83
N THR A 359 2.90 -22.07 -17.37
CA THR A 359 3.37 -22.43 -16.02
C THR A 359 4.81 -21.93 -15.86
N PRO A 360 5.15 -21.23 -14.78
CA PRO A 360 6.45 -20.57 -14.66
C PRO A 360 7.54 -21.61 -14.45
N ASP A 361 8.30 -21.88 -15.51
CA ASP A 361 9.58 -22.59 -15.42
C ASP A 361 10.72 -21.56 -15.41
N SER A 362 11.76 -21.87 -14.62
CA SER A 362 12.82 -20.95 -14.19
C SER A 362 13.68 -20.27 -15.29
N SER A 363 13.42 -20.56 -16.56
CA SER A 363 14.21 -20.05 -17.70
C SER A 363 13.62 -18.84 -18.44
N ASP A 364 12.37 -18.44 -18.15
CA ASP A 364 11.72 -17.31 -18.85
C ASP A 364 11.87 -15.95 -18.15
N ALA A 365 12.45 -15.91 -16.96
CA ALA A 365 12.79 -14.65 -16.27
C ALA A 365 13.76 -13.78 -17.10
N ASP A 366 14.75 -14.41 -17.74
CA ASP A 366 15.76 -13.73 -18.56
C ASP A 366 15.20 -13.10 -19.86
N ARG A 367 13.97 -13.46 -20.27
CA ARG A 367 13.32 -12.92 -21.47
C ARG A 367 12.42 -11.72 -21.19
N LEU A 368 11.79 -11.66 -20.01
CA LEU A 368 11.08 -10.45 -19.57
C LEU A 368 12.05 -9.35 -19.12
N ASP A 369 13.21 -9.72 -18.56
CA ASP A 369 14.22 -8.76 -18.07
C ASP A 369 14.85 -7.90 -19.18
N ARG A 370 14.82 -8.34 -20.45
CA ARG A 370 15.40 -7.57 -21.57
C ARG A 370 14.49 -6.47 -22.13
N PHE A 371 13.24 -6.38 -21.68
CA PHE A 371 12.32 -5.33 -22.12
C PHE A 371 12.21 -4.14 -21.16
N PHE A 372 12.63 -4.29 -19.90
CA PHE A 372 12.32 -3.29 -18.87
C PHE A 372 13.55 -2.72 -18.14
N ASP A 373 14.71 -2.78 -18.79
CA ASP A 373 15.96 -2.21 -18.29
C ASP A 373 16.26 -0.87 -19.01
N SER A 374 15.37 0.10 -18.84
CA SER A 374 15.70 1.52 -18.96
C SER A 374 14.81 2.33 -18.05
N GLU A 375 15.41 2.83 -16.97
CA GLU A 375 14.93 3.99 -16.24
C GLU A 375 14.55 5.07 -17.29
N ASP A 376 13.29 5.52 -17.25
CA ASP A 376 12.71 6.67 -17.97
C ASP A 376 12.05 6.50 -19.36
N GLU A 377 11.92 5.30 -19.97
CA GLU A 377 11.31 5.21 -21.32
C GLU A 377 10.30 4.06 -21.55
N GLU A 378 9.28 3.87 -20.69
CA GLU A 378 8.05 3.17 -21.15
C GLU A 378 6.85 3.40 -20.22
N PHE A 379 6.43 4.67 -20.08
CA PHE A 379 5.06 4.96 -19.68
C PHE A 379 4.28 5.31 -20.95
N GLU A 380 3.16 4.64 -21.21
CA GLU A 380 2.20 5.15 -22.17
C GLU A 380 1.70 6.51 -21.66
N ILE A 381 2.21 7.57 -22.29
CA ILE A 381 1.70 8.92 -22.10
C ILE A 381 0.29 8.91 -22.66
N LEU A 382 -0.72 9.13 -21.80
CA LEU A 382 -2.08 9.44 -22.26
C LEU A 382 -2.02 10.75 -23.06
N SER A 383 -1.83 10.65 -24.37
CA SER A 383 -1.90 11.78 -25.27
C SER A 383 -3.35 12.24 -25.39
N LEU A 384 -3.56 13.53 -25.12
CA LEU A 384 -4.81 14.30 -25.19
C LEU A 384 -5.69 13.96 -26.42
#